data_AF-A0AA37NDP1-F1
#
_entry.id   AF-A0AA37NDP1-F1
#
_cell.length_a   1.000
_cell.length_b   1.000
_cell.length_c   1.000
_cell.angle_alpha   90.00
_cell.angle_beta   90.00
_cell.angle_gamma   90.00
#
_symmetry.space_group_name_H-M   'P 1'
#
loop_
_entity.id
_entity.type
_entity.pdbx_description
1 polymer ?
#
loop_
_entity_poly.entity_id
_entity_poly.type
_entity_poly.pdbx_seq_one_letter_code
_entity_poly.pdbx_strand_id
1 'polypeptide(L)'
;MSKSYQQCLSQYSFWIESNLYHEQKNYYKECTHVTIWYNRHWGDRIQLIFFKDKTDYRYILDNKSFAWRIEVHYWGCKLYHYPPNPTREWMIDFIIYAIMDIYKNGNIPHPYNKQ
;
A
#
# COMPACT_ATOMS: atom_id res chain seq x y z
N MET A 1 6.96 2.27 20.87
CA MET A 1 5.58 2.81 20.97
C MET A 1 4.76 2.22 19.83
N SER A 2 3.69 1.48 20.11
CA SER A 2 2.77 1.06 19.05
C SER A 2 2.07 2.31 18.49
N LYS A 3 2.01 2.43 17.18
CA LYS A 3 1.30 3.53 16.51
C LYS A 3 -0.20 3.31 16.70
N SER A 4 -0.94 4.35 17.05
CA SER A 4 -2.39 4.23 17.13
C SER A 4 -3.00 4.24 15.72
N TYR A 5 -4.17 3.62 15.58
CA TYR A 5 -4.94 3.65 14.33
C TYR A 5 -5.15 5.10 13.83
N GLN A 6 -5.51 6.03 14.73
CA GLN A 6 -5.76 7.43 14.38
C GLN A 6 -4.52 8.15 13.85
N GLN A 7 -3.33 7.85 14.39
CA GLN A 7 -2.07 8.39 13.87
C GLN A 7 -1.77 7.88 12.46
N CYS A 8 -1.97 6.58 12.21
CA CYS A 8 -1.78 6.02 10.89
C CYS A 8 -2.82 6.56 9.89
N LEU A 9 -4.09 6.65 10.28
CA LEU A 9 -5.16 7.19 9.44
C LEU A 9 -4.83 8.64 9.03
N SER A 10 -4.50 9.50 9.99
CA SER A 10 -4.14 10.89 9.70
C SER A 10 -2.92 11.02 8.80
N GLN A 11 -1.95 10.11 8.90
CA GLN A 11 -0.70 10.20 8.13
C GLN A 11 -0.85 9.70 6.69
N TYR A 12 -1.66 8.67 6.47
CA TYR A 12 -1.70 7.94 5.19
C TYR A 12 -3.00 8.12 4.40
N SER A 13 -4.06 8.69 4.98
CA SER A 13 -5.37 8.84 4.32
C SER A 13 -5.27 9.47 2.94
N PHE A 14 -4.51 10.55 2.79
CA PHE A 14 -4.30 11.23 1.51
C PHE A 14 -3.80 10.28 0.41
N TRP A 15 -2.78 9.47 0.71
CA TRP A 15 -2.20 8.53 -0.27
C TRP A 15 -3.14 7.37 -0.59
N ILE A 16 -3.85 6.86 0.43
CA ILE A 16 -4.84 5.80 0.28
C ILE A 16 -5.97 6.30 -0.62
N GLU A 17 -6.53 7.47 -0.33
CA GLU A 17 -7.60 8.06 -1.13
C GLU A 17 -7.14 8.38 -2.54
N SER A 18 -5.93 8.91 -2.73
CA SER A 18 -5.37 9.14 -4.06
C SER A 18 -5.35 7.86 -4.92
N ASN A 19 -4.94 6.74 -4.32
CA ASN A 19 -4.91 5.44 -4.97
C ASN A 19 -6.32 4.92 -5.30
N LEU A 20 -7.25 5.06 -4.36
CA LEU A 20 -8.63 4.59 -4.51
C LEU A 20 -9.45 5.43 -5.51
N TYR A 21 -9.20 6.74 -5.62
CA TYR A 21 -10.04 7.65 -6.40
C TYR A 21 -9.44 8.12 -7.72
N HIS A 22 -8.12 8.21 -7.80
CA HIS A 22 -7.44 8.82 -8.94
C HIS A 22 -6.61 7.80 -9.71
N GLU A 23 -5.64 7.17 -9.04
CA GLU A 23 -4.67 6.31 -9.74
C GLU A 23 -5.33 5.02 -10.26
N GLN A 24 -6.17 4.39 -9.43
CA GLN A 24 -6.88 3.14 -9.76
C GLN A 24 -8.38 3.25 -9.53
N LYS A 25 -8.95 4.46 -9.62
CA LYS A 25 -10.39 4.81 -9.48
C LYS A 25 -11.36 3.62 -9.31
N ASN A 26 -11.65 3.26 -8.06
CA ASN A 26 -12.58 2.19 -7.65
C ASN A 26 -12.26 0.76 -8.13
N TYR A 27 -11.11 0.53 -8.78
CA TYR A 27 -10.70 -0.77 -9.31
C TYR A 27 -10.54 -1.85 -8.23
N TYR A 28 -10.28 -1.43 -7.00
CA TYR A 28 -10.23 -2.32 -5.83
C TYR A 28 -11.50 -3.17 -5.65
N LYS A 29 -12.66 -2.72 -6.16
CA LYS A 29 -13.93 -3.45 -6.11
C LYS A 29 -13.93 -4.71 -6.98
N GLU A 30 -13.14 -4.71 -8.05
CA GLU A 30 -13.01 -5.83 -8.99
C GLU A 30 -11.82 -6.75 -8.68
N CYS A 31 -11.06 -6.43 -7.63
CA CYS A 31 -9.80 -7.08 -7.30
C CYS A 31 -9.91 -7.87 -6.00
N THR A 32 -8.96 -8.78 -5.79
CA THR A 32 -8.83 -9.56 -4.54
C THR A 32 -7.42 -9.46 -3.94
N HIS A 33 -6.56 -8.66 -4.56
CA HIS A 33 -5.16 -8.48 -4.18
C HIS A 33 -4.81 -7.00 -4.12
N VAL A 34 -3.98 -6.65 -3.14
CA VAL A 34 -3.28 -5.37 -3.10
C VAL A 34 -1.82 -5.56 -2.70
N THR A 35 -0.90 -4.97 -3.45
CA THR A 35 0.45 -4.74 -2.92
C THR A 35 0.54 -3.35 -2.33
N ILE A 36 1.07 -3.26 -1.12
CA ILE A 36 1.45 -2.00 -0.47
C ILE A 36 2.96 -1.84 -0.62
N TRP A 37 3.38 -0.88 -1.44
CA TRP A 37 4.76 -0.45 -1.58
C TRP A 37 5.03 0.67 -0.58
N TYR A 38 6.08 0.52 0.22
CA TYR A 38 6.38 1.39 1.35
C TYR A 38 7.86 1.75 1.40
N ASN A 39 8.16 2.85 2.09
CA ASN A 39 9.51 3.35 2.31
C ASN A 39 10.05 2.96 3.69
N ARG A 40 11.29 3.35 3.97
CA ARG A 40 11.94 3.02 5.22
C ARG A 40 11.31 3.73 6.41
N HIS A 41 10.97 5.02 6.25
CA HIS A 41 10.55 5.85 7.35
C HIS A 41 9.03 5.92 7.45
N TRP A 42 8.54 5.83 8.69
CA TRP A 42 7.14 6.08 8.94
C TRP A 42 6.78 7.51 8.52
N GLY A 43 5.68 7.65 7.77
CA GLY A 43 5.19 8.91 7.25
C GLY A 43 5.57 9.17 5.79
N ASP A 44 6.53 8.40 5.26
CA ASP A 44 6.87 8.46 3.84
C ASP A 44 5.70 7.98 2.96
N ARG A 45 5.71 8.43 1.70
CA ARG A 45 4.70 8.04 0.71
C ARG A 45 4.63 6.51 0.59
N ILE A 46 3.41 6.01 0.37
CA ILE A 46 3.10 4.64 -0.05
C ILE A 46 2.56 4.63 -1.49
N GLN A 47 2.63 3.48 -2.16
CA GLN A 47 1.90 3.21 -3.41
C GLN A 47 1.09 1.93 -3.25
N LEU A 48 -0.18 1.96 -3.65
CA LEU A 48 -1.03 0.78 -3.68
C LEU A 48 -1.14 0.29 -5.12
N ILE A 49 -1.20 -1.02 -5.30
CA ILE A 49 -1.54 -1.62 -6.60
C ILE A 49 -2.60 -2.68 -6.32
N PHE A 50 -3.81 -2.43 -6.78
CA PHE A 50 -4.93 -3.36 -6.75
C PHE A 50 -4.94 -4.14 -8.05
N PHE A 51 -5.10 -5.46 -7.96
CA PHE A 51 -5.08 -6.31 -9.14
C PHE A 51 -5.88 -7.60 -8.95
N LYS A 52 -6.28 -8.18 -10.08
CA LYS A 52 -7.06 -9.42 -10.14
C LYS A 52 -6.16 -10.65 -9.98
N ASP A 53 -5.08 -10.67 -10.76
CA ASP A 53 -4.12 -11.77 -10.80
C ASP A 53 -2.73 -11.30 -11.25
N LYS A 54 -1.79 -12.24 -11.40
CA LYS A 54 -0.40 -11.95 -11.79
C LYS A 54 -0.28 -11.30 -13.18
N THR A 55 -1.16 -11.65 -14.12
CA THR A 55 -1.16 -11.09 -15.47
C THR A 55 -1.61 -9.63 -15.43
N ASP A 56 -2.69 -9.36 -14.70
CA ASP A 56 -3.21 -8.00 -14.46
C ASP A 56 -2.16 -7.14 -13.74
N TYR A 57 -1.50 -7.69 -12.71
CA TYR A 57 -0.43 -7.01 -11.99
C TYR A 57 0.70 -6.57 -12.93
N ARG A 58 1.22 -7.48 -13.77
CA ARG A 58 2.26 -7.15 -14.76
C ARG A 58 1.81 -6.10 -15.75
N TYR A 59 0.57 -6.23 -16.26
CA TYR A 59 0.00 -5.24 -17.16
C TYR A 59 -0.03 -3.84 -16.51
N ILE A 60 -0.38 -3.74 -15.23
CA ILE A 60 -0.35 -2.47 -14.49
C ILE A 60 1.07 -1.91 -14.42
N LEU A 61 2.06 -2.73 -14.07
CA LEU A 61 3.47 -2.31 -13.99
C LEU A 61 3.99 -1.75 -15.31
N ASP A 62 3.66 -2.41 -16.42
CA ASP A 62 4.17 -2.07 -17.74
C ASP A 62 3.45 -0.88 -18.38
N ASN A 63 2.19 -0.61 -17.99
CA ASN A 63 1.30 0.30 -18.73
C ASN A 63 0.74 1.47 -17.92
N LYS A 64 0.87 1.49 -16.59
CA LYS A 64 0.32 2.57 -15.76
C LYS A 64 1.41 3.51 -15.28
N SER A 65 1.22 4.81 -15.52
CA SER A 65 2.19 5.85 -15.15
C SER A 65 2.47 5.91 -13.65
N PHE A 66 1.48 5.62 -12.80
CA PHE A 66 1.66 5.56 -11.34
C PHE A 66 2.55 4.37 -10.92
N ALA A 67 2.67 3.33 -11.76
CA ALA A 67 3.44 2.13 -11.45
C ALA A 67 4.91 2.20 -11.93
N TRP A 68 5.26 3.17 -12.78
CA TRP A 68 6.47 3.15 -13.60
C TRP A 68 7.82 3.11 -12.84
N ARG A 69 7.85 3.36 -11.52
CA ARG A 69 9.10 3.32 -10.73
C ARG A 69 8.95 2.73 -9.33
N ILE A 70 7.94 1.89 -9.10
CA ILE A 70 7.71 1.36 -7.75
C ILE A 70 8.89 0.55 -7.22
N GLU A 71 9.56 -0.25 -8.07
CA GLU A 71 10.69 -1.09 -7.65
C GLU A 71 11.95 -0.26 -7.33
N VAL A 72 12.06 0.96 -7.86
CA VAL A 72 13.22 1.84 -7.68
C VAL A 72 13.02 2.82 -6.52
N HIS A 73 11.78 3.25 -6.28
CA HIS A 73 11.49 4.33 -5.34
C HIS A 73 10.97 3.88 -3.98
N TYR A 74 10.67 2.60 -3.82
CA TYR A 74 10.15 2.07 -2.56
C TYR A 74 11.13 1.06 -1.97
N TRP A 75 11.18 1.09 -0.65
CA TRP A 75 12.05 0.27 0.17
C TRP A 75 11.67 -1.21 0.15
N GLY A 76 10.37 -1.49 0.07
CA GLY A 76 9.85 -2.84 -0.01
C GLY A 76 8.37 -2.87 -0.35
N CYS A 77 7.83 -4.08 -0.49
CA CYS A 77 6.41 -4.31 -0.71
C CYS A 77 5.89 -5.47 0.14
N LYS A 78 4.60 -5.41 0.50
CA LYS A 78 3.86 -6.54 1.04
C LYS A 78 2.60 -6.77 0.22
N LEU A 79 2.36 -8.03 -0.12
CA LEU A 79 1.15 -8.51 -0.78
C LEU A 79 0.10 -8.89 0.26
N TYR A 80 -1.14 -8.47 0.03
CA TYR A 80 -2.28 -8.85 0.82
C TYR A 80 -3.43 -9.34 -0.06
N HIS A 81 -4.20 -10.28 0.48
CA HIS A 81 -5.46 -10.75 -0.10
C HIS A 81 -6.63 -10.18 0.69
N TYR A 82 -7.73 -9.88 -0.01
CA TYR A 82 -8.95 -9.36 0.61
C TYR A 82 -10.21 -9.89 -0.11
N PRO A 83 -11.37 -9.94 0.56
CA PRO A 83 -12.59 -10.50 -0.01
C PRO A 83 -13.09 -9.66 -1.20
N PRO A 84 -13.82 -10.26 -2.17
CA PRO A 84 -14.38 -9.53 -3.29
C PRO A 84 -15.40 -8.48 -2.84
N ASN A 85 -15.57 -7.42 -3.63
CA ASN A 85 -16.54 -6.33 -3.40
C ASN A 85 -16.48 -5.67 -2.01
N PRO A 86 -15.29 -5.29 -1.49
CA PRO A 86 -15.20 -4.62 -0.20
C PRO A 86 -15.80 -3.21 -0.27
N THR A 87 -16.32 -2.71 0.86
CA THR A 87 -16.69 -1.29 0.97
C THR A 87 -15.44 -0.41 1.01
N ARG A 88 -15.62 0.89 0.79
CA ARG A 88 -14.52 1.85 0.87
C ARG A 88 -13.95 1.90 2.29
N GLU A 89 -14.83 2.02 3.28
CA GLU A 89 -14.49 2.14 4.69
C GLU A 89 -13.69 0.93 5.13
N TRP A 90 -14.15 -0.27 4.73
CA TRP A 90 -13.42 -1.51 4.98
C TRP A 90 -12.04 -1.51 4.33
N MET A 91 -11.92 -1.04 3.07
CA MET A 91 -10.63 -1.00 2.37
C MET A 91 -9.64 -0.03 3.05
N ILE A 92 -10.12 1.14 3.48
CA ILE A 92 -9.31 2.10 4.24
C ILE A 92 -8.83 1.48 5.54
N ASP A 93 -9.74 0.88 6.33
CA ASP A 93 -9.39 0.22 7.59
C ASP A 93 -8.35 -0.88 7.38
N PHE A 94 -8.57 -1.73 6.39
CA PHE A 94 -7.69 -2.82 6.03
C PHE A 94 -6.26 -2.32 5.71
N ILE A 95 -6.14 -1.29 4.86
CA ILE A 95 -4.84 -0.72 4.49
C ILE A 95 -4.17 -0.06 5.71
N ILE A 96 -4.92 0.63 6.56
CA ILE A 96 -4.37 1.23 7.78
C ILE A 96 -3.81 0.17 8.73
N TYR A 97 -4.54 -0.92 8.98
CA TYR A 97 -4.03 -2.02 9.79
C TYR A 97 -2.80 -2.68 9.17
N ALA A 98 -2.76 -2.83 7.84
CA ALA A 98 -1.59 -3.36 7.15
C ALA A 98 -0.36 -2.46 7.30
N ILE A 99 -0.52 -1.13 7.19
CA ILE A 99 0.54 -0.14 7.42
C ILE A 99 1.01 -0.16 8.88
N MET A 100 0.08 -0.30 9.84
CA MET A 100 0.42 -0.44 11.26
C MET A 100 1.29 -1.67 11.50
N ASP A 101 1.01 -2.81 10.87
CA ASP A 101 1.86 -4.00 10.98
C ASP A 101 3.24 -3.79 10.32
N ILE A 102 3.30 -3.13 9.15
CA ILE A 102 4.57 -2.80 8.47
C ILE A 102 5.48 -1.98 9.39
N TYR A 103 4.95 -0.95 10.05
CA TYR A 103 5.72 -0.03 10.90
C TYR A 103 5.56 -0.28 12.40
N LYS A 104 5.14 -1.49 12.82
CA LYS A 104 4.88 -1.79 14.25
C LYS A 104 6.10 -1.58 15.14
N ASN A 105 7.29 -1.74 14.58
CA ASN A 105 8.58 -1.55 15.25
C ASN A 105 9.24 -0.19 14.93
N GLY A 106 8.50 0.75 14.34
CA GLY A 106 9.03 2.04 13.90
C GLY A 106 9.63 1.99 12.49
N ASN A 107 10.69 2.77 12.26
CA ASN A 107 11.37 2.82 10.96
C ASN A 107 12.01 1.47 10.65
N ILE A 108 11.97 1.08 9.38
CA ILE A 108 12.52 -0.19 8.92
C ILE A 108 14.05 -0.08 8.92
N PRO A 109 14.78 -1.04 9.51
CA PRO A 109 16.24 -1.02 9.47
C PRO A 109 16.75 -1.25 8.05
N HIS A 110 17.90 -0.64 7.72
CA HIS A 110 18.61 -0.93 6.47
C HIS A 110 19.05 -2.42 6.49
N PRO A 111 18.88 -3.23 5.43
CA PRO A 111 19.27 -4.65 5.44
C PRO A 111 20.77 -4.83 5.70
N TYR A 112 21.58 -3.80 5.46
CA TYR A 112 23.02 -3.79 5.68
C TYR A 112 23.51 -3.10 6.96
N ASN A 113 22.60 -2.66 7.84
CA ASN A 113 23.01 -2.21 9.17
C ASN A 113 23.02 -3.41 10.13
N LYS A 114 23.99 -4.31 9.97
CA LYS A 114 24.58 -4.93 11.15
C LYS A 114 25.44 -3.83 11.79
N GLN A 115 25.09 -3.54 13.04
CA GLN A 115 25.70 -2.58 13.98
C GLN A 115 27.13 -2.15 13.67
#